data_AF-A0A838K0K9-F1
#
_entry.id   AF-A0A838K0K9-F1
#
_cell.length_a   1.000
_cell.length_b   1.000
_cell.length_c   1.000
_cell.angle_alpha   90.00
_cell.angle_beta   90.00
_cell.angle_gamma   90.00
#
_symmetry.space_group_name_H-M   'P 1'
#
loop_
_entity.id
_entity.type
_entity.pdbx_description
1 polymer ?
#
loop_
_entity_poly.entity_id
_entity_poly.type
_entity_poly.pdbx_seq_one_letter_code
_entity_poly.pdbx_strand_id
1 'polypeptide(L)' 'MSQRRVPRLLVVVAHPDDETFGCGSVLLQAAARGAVTAVCCATRGEAGEPAPGSGVTVERLAAVRDAE' A
#
# COMPACT_ATOMS: atom_id res chain seq x y z
N MET A 1 -35.87 8.18 5.72
CA MET A 1 -34.83 7.14 5.49
C MET A 1 -33.48 7.77 5.77
N SER A 2 -32.80 7.36 6.85
CA SER A 2 -31.45 7.86 7.17
C SER A 2 -30.45 7.19 6.22
N GLN A 3 -29.76 7.99 5.39
CA GLN A 3 -28.72 7.49 4.49
C GLN A 3 -27.57 6.97 5.35
N ARG A 4 -27.32 5.66 5.32
CA ARG A 4 -26.20 5.04 6.03
C ARG A 4 -24.92 5.46 5.31
N ARG A 5 -24.06 6.27 5.96
CA ARG A 5 -22.76 6.64 5.38
C ARG A 5 -21.90 5.39 5.25
N VAL A 6 -21.29 5.21 4.07
CA VAL A 6 -20.27 4.20 3.83
C VAL A 6 -18.98 4.63 4.55
N PRO A 7 -18.41 3.83 5.46
CA PRO A 7 -17.16 4.15 6.13
C PRO A 7 -16.00 4.27 5.12
N ARG A 8 -15.04 5.15 5.40
CA ARG A 8 -13.85 5.36 4.56
C ARG A 8 -12.60 5.25 5.41
N LEU A 9 -11.63 4.46 4.98
CA LEU A 9 -10.34 4.29 5.64
C LEU A 9 -9.22 4.63 4.66
N LEU A 10 -8.36 5.57 5.05
CA LEU A 10 -7.12 5.90 4.35
C LEU A 10 -5.95 5.48 5.23
N VAL A 11 -5.09 4.62 4.71
CA VAL A 11 -3.80 4.28 5.32
C VAL A 11 -2.71 5.09 4.62
N VAL A 12 -1.89 5.81 5.38
CA VAL A 12 -0.78 6.60 4.84
C VAL A 12 0.51 5.97 5.30
N VAL A 13 1.40 5.64 4.36
CA VAL A 13 2.65 4.92 4.64
C VAL A 13 3.82 5.56 3.90
N ALA A 14 5.04 5.25 4.32
CA ALA A 14 6.24 5.88 3.78
C ALA A 14 6.66 5.26 2.44
N HIS A 15 6.69 3.93 2.37
CA HIS A 15 7.18 3.17 1.22
C HIS A 15 6.17 2.11 0.78
N PRO A 16 6.30 1.57 -0.44
CA PRO A 16 5.57 0.38 -0.84
C PRO A 16 5.79 -0.75 0.16
N ASP A 17 4.79 -1.61 0.33
CA ASP A 17 4.72 -2.74 1.28
C ASP A 17 4.48 -2.40 2.76
N ASP A 18 4.77 -1.17 3.21
CA ASP A 18 4.55 -0.74 4.59
C ASP A 18 3.07 -0.94 5.02
N GLU A 19 2.13 -0.73 4.10
CA GLU A 19 0.69 -0.92 4.37
C GLU A 19 0.37 -2.39 4.60
N THR A 20 1.03 -3.30 3.88
CA THR A 20 0.85 -4.73 3.99
C THR A 20 1.41 -5.23 5.32
N PHE A 21 2.62 -4.81 5.70
CA PHE A 21 3.24 -5.19 6.99
C PHE A 21 2.53 -4.57 8.20
N GLY A 22 2.17 -3.29 8.14
CA GLY A 22 1.62 -2.56 9.27
C GLY A 22 0.11 -2.69 9.43
N CYS A 23 -0.63 -2.66 8.32
CA CYS A 23 -2.09 -2.44 8.31
C CYS A 23 -2.86 -3.41 7.40
N GLY A 24 -2.21 -4.41 6.78
CA GLY A 24 -2.84 -5.25 5.76
C GLY A 24 -4.10 -5.95 6.25
N SER A 25 -4.05 -6.53 7.45
CA SER A 25 -5.21 -7.19 8.07
C SER A 25 -6.34 -6.21 8.40
N VAL A 26 -6.02 -4.97 8.78
CA VAL A 26 -7.00 -3.91 9.07
C VAL A 26 -7.68 -3.43 7.80
N LEU A 27 -6.92 -3.19 6.73
CA LEU A 27 -7.44 -2.84 5.41
C LEU A 27 -8.38 -3.93 4.88
N LEU A 28 -7.94 -5.19 4.91
CA LEU A 28 -8.74 -6.33 4.46
C LEU A 28 -10.04 -6.47 5.26
N GLN A 29 -9.96 -6.33 6.58
CA GLN A 29 -11.12 -6.43 7.45
C GLN A 29 -12.10 -5.27 7.24
N ALA A 30 -11.60 -4.04 7.07
CA ALA A 30 -12.43 -2.86 6.83
C ALA A 30 -13.18 -2.99 5.50
N ALA A 31 -12.48 -3.42 4.44
CA ALA A 31 -13.09 -3.71 3.15
C ALA A 31 -14.15 -4.82 3.25
N ALA A 32 -13.87 -5.92 3.95
CA ALA A 32 -14.82 -7.01 4.19
C ALA A 32 -16.08 -6.55 4.96
N ARG A 33 -15.99 -5.47 5.73
CA ARG A 33 -17.12 -4.83 6.44
C ARG A 33 -17.82 -3.74 5.62
N GLY A 34 -17.44 -3.56 4.36
CA GLY A 34 -18.06 -2.62 3.43
C GLY A 34 -17.53 -1.20 3.52
N ALA A 35 -16.35 -0.97 4.10
CA ALA A 35 -15.66 0.31 4.00
C ALA A 35 -15.02 0.48 2.62
N VAL A 36 -14.95 1.74 2.15
CA VAL A 36 -14.05 2.10 1.04
C VAL A 36 -12.66 2.31 1.62
N THR A 37 -11.70 1.50 1.19
CA THR A 37 -10.31 1.56 1.65
C THR A 37 -9.41 2.16 0.57
N ALA A 38 -8.40 2.93 0.99
CA ALA A 38 -7.35 3.45 0.12
C ALA A 38 -6.01 3.47 0.87
N VAL A 39 -4.93 3.43 0.11
CA VAL A 39 -3.55 3.60 0.61
C VAL A 39 -2.94 4.80 -0.09
N CYS A 40 -2.27 5.66 0.67
CA CYS A 40 -1.44 6.74 0.17
C CYS A 40 0.01 6.42 0.55
N CYS A 41 0.81 6.06 -0.45
CA CYS A 41 2.23 5.83 -0.27
C CYS A 41 3.00 7.12 -0.58
N ALA A 42 3.85 7.56 0.35
CA ALA A 42 4.54 8.85 0.24
C ALA A 42 5.70 8.84 -0.75
N THR A 43 6.27 7.66 -1.04
CA THR A 43 7.42 7.47 -1.93
C THR A 43 7.22 6.27 -2.83
N ARG A 44 8.11 6.07 -3.80
CA ARG A 44 8.12 4.87 -4.66
C ARG A 44 9.15 3.84 -4.18
N GLY A 45 9.77 4.09 -3.01
CA GLY A 45 10.84 3.26 -2.47
C GLY A 45 12.11 3.28 -3.31
N GLU A 46 12.39 4.35 -4.07
CA GLU A 46 13.53 4.44 -4.98
C GLU A 46 14.90 4.34 -4.29
N ALA A 47 14.98 4.63 -2.99
CA ALA A 47 16.22 4.56 -2.19
C ALA A 47 16.43 3.21 -1.49
N GLY A 48 15.60 2.21 -1.77
CA GLY A 48 15.74 0.87 -1.19
C GLY A 48 16.81 0.03 -1.88
N GLU A 49 16.91 -1.22 -1.42
CA GLU A 49 17.82 -2.22 -1.98
C GLU A 49 17.05 -3.26 -2.80
N PRO A 50 17.44 -3.54 -4.05
CA PRO A 50 16.87 -4.65 -4.80
C PRO A 50 17.10 -5.99 -4.10
N ALA A 51 16.10 -6.87 -4.11
CA ALA A 51 16.23 -8.19 -3.51
C ALA A 51 17.39 -8.98 -4.17
N PRO A 52 18.21 -9.72 -3.41
CA PRO A 52 19.30 -10.51 -3.95
C PRO A 52 18.80 -11.48 -5.04
N GLY A 53 19.46 -11.46 -6.21
CA GLY A 53 19.09 -12.32 -7.34
C GLY A 53 17.87 -11.86 -8.16
N SER A 54 17.24 -10.73 -7.84
CA SER A 54 16.11 -10.19 -8.60
C SER A 54 16.47 -9.72 -10.02
N GLY A 55 17.75 -9.42 -10.27
CA GLY A 55 18.21 -8.81 -11.52
C GLY A 55 17.71 -7.37 -11.72
N VAL A 56 17.10 -6.76 -10.70
CA VAL A 56 16.62 -5.38 -10.72
C VAL A 56 17.77 -4.45 -10.36
N THR A 57 17.95 -3.39 -11.16
CA THR A 57 18.92 -2.33 -10.85
C THR A 57 18.28 -1.27 -9.95
N VAL A 58 19.10 -0.50 -9.23
CA VAL A 58 18.61 0.57 -8.33
C VAL A 58 17.77 1.59 -9.11
N GLU A 59 18.14 1.92 -10.35
CA GLU A 59 17.44 2.87 -11.21
C GLU A 59 16.04 2.38 -11.61
N ARG A 60 15.83 1.06 -11.63
CA ARG A 60 14.54 0.44 -11.98
C ARG A 60 13.70 0.11 -10.75
N LEU A 61 14.24 0.22 -9.54
CA LEU A 61 13.60 -0.26 -8.33
C LEU A 61 12.22 0.36 -8.10
N ALA A 62 12.11 1.69 -8.25
CA ALA A 62 10.83 2.40 -8.11
C ALA A 62 9.76 1.91 -9.09
N ALA A 63 10.15 1.64 -10.34
CA ALA A 63 9.22 1.18 -11.37
C ALA A 63 8.79 -0.28 -11.14
N VAL A 64 9.66 -1.10 -10.56
CA VAL A 64 9.32 -2.48 -10.17
C VAL A 64 8.36 -2.45 -8.99
N ARG A 65 8.67 -1.69 -7.94
CA ARG A 65 7.83 -1.56 -6.73
C ARG A 65 6.45 -0.99 -6.99
N ASP A 66 6.32 -0.05 -7.90
CA ASP A 66 4.99 0.46 -8.31
C ASP A 66 4.10 -0.60 -8.97
N ALA A 67 4.68 -1.69 -9.47
CA ALA A 67 3.99 -2.76 -10.20
C ALA A 67 3.80 -4.05 -9.39
N GLU A 68 4.33 -4.10 -8.16
CA GLU A 68 4.09 -5.18 -7.18
C GLU A 68 2.64 -5.16 -6.69
#